data_AF-A0A813L9R5-F1
#
_entry.id   AF-A0A813L9R5-F1
#
_cell.length_a   1.000
_cell.length_b   1.000
_cell.length_c   1.000
_cell.angle_alpha   90.00
_cell.angle_beta   90.00
_cell.angle_gamma   90.00
#
_symmetry.space_group_name_H-M   'P 1'
#
loop_
_entity.id
_entity.type
_entity.pdbx_description
1 polymer ?
#
loop_
_entity_poly.entity_id
_entity_poly.type
_entity_poly.pdbx_seq_one_letter_code
_entity_poly.pdbx_strand_id
1 'polypeptide(L)'
;MFRCCAVACRLLAFWLVLGLLPSSAQLDEDDESIPDKVGAEVHLTKQERSMLKKLECSLCKAVITEMHLEVEKHGMTQKGVGSEMKVIETSNAICLALLQKYSLKLPAAGASGKPLLEKKAEDEDDEMAMAASQNSEGGPASFMRAMLVLKMGCQRWIEDFGGDTSGFVFKSVQLGTQSASGAAQDYCVRSAGLCGSGKKERKQKEREQEKTREVKRSEMRRKEDTAAAKAKKDDPFSAMPEDSKFGIQRMLEMARDDPLHYMEDDAKERVRKGQADLKCDVCRTVLDEAFQEVSKRPKSMRSEHDILGVVEGLCEGGQDLSVPSYFGVEPPPLPPVWTDRWQPKLDKQMDKYHLRPLPKKAAKERRAWRALSAEGKQKPPPPGQSETDMMLTLSCKDVLDPARFTEKLFESMQACSGSSEADSCNPALDAATAICRSSDGATCSFGSAAGKAKEDL
;
A
#
# COMPACT_ATOMS: atom_id res chain seq x y z
N MET A 1 -46.47 64.09 30.30
CA MET A 1 -46.60 62.63 30.09
C MET A 1 -46.52 62.31 28.60
N PHE A 2 -45.32 62.37 28.02
CA PHE A 2 -45.03 61.91 26.65
C PHE A 2 -43.53 61.63 26.60
N ARG A 3 -43.13 60.37 26.38
CA ARG A 3 -41.84 59.90 25.84
C ARG A 3 -41.74 58.39 25.97
N CYS A 4 -42.22 57.67 24.95
CA CYS A 4 -41.90 56.27 24.70
C CYS A 4 -42.19 55.94 23.23
N CYS A 5 -41.24 56.20 22.31
CA CYS A 5 -41.24 55.65 20.94
C CYS A 5 -39.98 56.04 20.13
N ALA A 6 -38.77 55.82 20.65
CA ALA A 6 -37.56 56.22 19.91
C ALA A 6 -36.36 55.24 19.96
N VAL A 7 -36.56 53.98 20.36
CA VAL A 7 -35.44 53.01 20.43
C VAL A 7 -35.65 51.77 19.55
N ALA A 8 -36.89 51.47 19.12
CA ALA A 8 -37.15 50.27 18.30
C ALA A 8 -36.87 50.43 16.79
N CYS A 9 -36.64 51.65 16.28
CA CYS A 9 -36.54 51.88 14.82
C CYS A 9 -35.10 51.93 14.28
N ARG A 10 -34.06 51.82 15.12
CA ARG A 10 -32.64 51.87 14.68
C ARG A 10 -31.97 50.50 14.53
N LEU A 11 -32.60 49.40 14.98
CA LEU A 11 -32.04 48.05 14.85
C LEU A 11 -32.44 47.34 13.54
N LEU A 12 -33.46 47.83 12.82
CA LEU A 12 -33.88 47.26 11.53
C LEU A 12 -33.14 47.84 10.32
N ALA A 13 -32.50 49.02 10.45
CA ALA A 13 -31.75 49.64 9.36
C ALA A 13 -30.31 49.12 9.21
N PHE A 14 -29.78 48.42 10.23
CA PHE A 14 -28.42 47.83 10.16
C PHE A 14 -28.39 46.44 9.49
N TRP A 15 -29.55 45.80 9.33
CA TRP A 15 -29.68 44.50 8.65
C TRP A 15 -29.88 44.60 7.13
N LEU A 16 -30.19 45.80 6.61
CA LEU A 16 -30.46 46.00 5.18
C LEU A 16 -29.27 46.55 4.37
N VAL A 17 -28.15 46.90 5.01
CA VAL A 17 -26.96 47.48 4.34
C VAL A 17 -25.76 46.52 4.29
N LEU A 18 -25.84 45.35 4.93
CA LEU A 18 -24.84 44.27 4.83
C LEU A 18 -25.15 43.23 3.73
N GLY A 19 -26.11 43.53 2.85
CA GLY A 19 -26.58 42.65 1.77
C GLY A 19 -25.85 42.76 0.44
N LEU A 20 -24.61 43.27 0.40
CA LEU A 20 -23.79 43.36 -0.83
C LEU A 20 -22.30 43.14 -0.50
N LEU A 21 -21.96 41.93 -0.08
CA LEU A 21 -20.61 41.39 -0.23
C LEU A 21 -20.68 40.29 -1.30
N PRO A 22 -19.87 40.35 -2.38
CA PRO A 22 -19.77 39.28 -3.33
C PRO A 22 -19.16 38.08 -2.60
N SER A 23 -20.02 37.18 -2.17
CA SER A 23 -19.62 35.92 -1.56
C SER A 23 -19.06 35.02 -2.65
N SER A 24 -17.85 34.55 -2.40
CA SER A 24 -17.26 33.34 -2.98
C SER A 24 -16.78 33.47 -4.42
N ALA A 25 -15.49 33.79 -4.55
CA ALA A 25 -14.66 33.19 -5.59
C ALA A 25 -14.94 31.68 -5.59
N GLN A 26 -15.59 31.21 -6.65
CA GLN A 26 -15.65 29.79 -6.98
C GLN A 26 -14.21 29.41 -7.33
N LEU A 27 -13.56 28.71 -6.40
CA LEU A 27 -12.46 27.84 -6.78
C LEU A 27 -13.10 26.78 -7.67
N ASP A 28 -12.78 26.85 -8.96
CA ASP A 28 -13.01 25.77 -9.90
C ASP A 28 -12.27 24.55 -9.34
N GLU A 29 -13.01 23.67 -8.64
CA GLU A 29 -12.56 22.30 -8.41
C GLU A 29 -12.49 21.66 -9.79
N ASP A 30 -11.25 21.44 -10.24
CA ASP A 30 -10.87 20.90 -11.53
C ASP A 30 -11.81 19.76 -11.99
N ASP A 31 -12.20 19.84 -13.27
CA ASP A 31 -12.93 18.78 -13.97
C ASP A 31 -12.03 17.54 -14.07
N GLU A 32 -12.04 16.75 -13.00
CA GLU A 32 -11.34 15.48 -12.92
C GLU A 32 -11.99 14.52 -13.92
N SER A 33 -11.39 14.47 -15.12
CA SER A 33 -11.72 13.55 -16.20
C SER A 33 -11.11 12.19 -15.87
N ILE A 34 -11.95 11.15 -15.91
CA ILE A 34 -11.48 9.78 -15.81
C ILE A 34 -11.55 9.22 -17.23
N PRO A 35 -10.42 8.93 -17.89
CA PRO A 35 -10.43 8.36 -19.22
C PRO A 35 -11.03 6.95 -19.15
N ASP A 36 -12.14 6.72 -19.85
CA ASP A 36 -12.59 5.35 -20.12
C ASP A 36 -11.51 4.68 -20.98
N LYS A 37 -11.16 3.42 -20.70
CA LYS A 37 -10.13 2.66 -21.44
C LYS A 37 -10.47 2.45 -22.92
N VAL A 38 -11.63 2.97 -23.37
CA VAL A 38 -12.18 2.89 -24.73
C VAL A 38 -12.20 4.26 -25.45
N GLY A 39 -11.63 5.32 -24.86
CA GLY A 39 -11.37 6.60 -25.55
C GLY A 39 -12.55 7.57 -25.68
N ALA A 40 -13.70 7.29 -25.03
CA ALA A 40 -14.79 8.26 -24.89
C ALA A 40 -14.75 8.88 -23.48
N GLU A 41 -14.40 10.16 -23.37
CA GLU A 41 -14.44 10.89 -22.10
C GLU A 41 -15.89 11.13 -21.68
N VAL A 42 -16.40 10.31 -20.77
CA VAL A 42 -17.75 10.48 -20.21
C VAL A 42 -17.67 11.38 -18.98
N HIS A 43 -17.97 12.67 -19.16
CA HIS A 43 -18.06 13.60 -18.04
C HIS A 43 -19.37 13.43 -17.26
N LEU A 44 -19.25 13.18 -15.96
CA LEU A 44 -20.38 13.23 -15.03
C LEU A 44 -20.69 14.68 -14.66
N THR A 45 -21.94 15.08 -14.87
CA THR A 45 -22.45 16.37 -14.42
C THR A 45 -22.45 16.43 -12.89
N LYS A 46 -22.42 17.64 -12.32
CA LYS A 46 -22.50 17.85 -10.87
C LYS A 46 -23.76 17.21 -10.26
N GLN A 47 -24.87 17.18 -11.00
CA GLN A 47 -26.10 16.53 -10.59
C GLN A 47 -25.93 15.01 -10.49
N GLU A 48 -25.32 14.38 -11.49
CA GLU A 48 -25.04 12.93 -11.50
C GLU A 48 -24.09 12.53 -10.38
N ARG A 49 -23.01 13.30 -10.16
CA ARG A 49 -22.10 13.08 -9.02
C ARG A 49 -22.84 13.15 -7.68
N SER A 50 -23.76 14.13 -7.53
CA SER A 50 -24.59 14.26 -6.33
C SER A 50 -25.58 13.11 -6.16
N MET A 51 -26.13 12.58 -7.26
CA MET A 51 -27.02 11.42 -7.23
C MET A 51 -26.29 10.15 -6.84
N LEU A 52 -25.09 9.89 -7.39
CA LEU A 52 -24.25 8.76 -6.99
C LEU A 52 -23.90 8.81 -5.50
N LYS A 53 -23.58 9.99 -4.96
CA LYS A 53 -23.36 10.18 -3.51
C LYS A 53 -24.58 9.79 -2.66
N LYS A 54 -25.80 10.04 -3.15
CA LYS A 54 -27.04 9.62 -2.47
C LYS A 54 -27.25 8.11 -2.56
N LEU A 55 -26.74 7.47 -3.61
CA LEU A 55 -26.84 6.04 -3.86
C LEU A 55 -25.68 5.19 -3.29
N GLU A 56 -24.66 5.80 -2.68
CA GLU A 56 -23.48 5.10 -2.12
C GLU A 56 -23.82 3.83 -1.34
N CYS A 57 -24.87 3.85 -0.52
CA CYS A 57 -25.29 2.67 0.25
C CYS A 57 -25.87 1.56 -0.65
N SER A 58 -26.72 1.92 -1.62
CA SER A 58 -27.30 0.96 -2.56
C SER A 58 -26.23 0.40 -3.50
N LEU A 59 -25.32 1.25 -3.97
CA LEU A 59 -24.14 0.87 -4.77
C LEU A 59 -23.25 -0.09 -3.99
N CYS A 60 -22.89 0.25 -2.75
CA CYS A 60 -22.09 -0.65 -1.90
C CYS A 60 -22.75 -2.03 -1.78
N LYS A 61 -24.05 -2.07 -1.48
CA LYS A 61 -24.75 -3.35 -1.32
C LYS A 61 -24.78 -4.16 -2.61
N ALA A 62 -25.05 -3.52 -3.74
CA ALA A 62 -25.06 -4.17 -5.05
C ALA A 62 -23.67 -4.68 -5.43
N VAL A 63 -22.64 -3.85 -5.35
CA VAL A 63 -21.25 -4.22 -5.69
C VAL A 63 -20.78 -5.38 -4.82
N ILE A 64 -20.95 -5.32 -3.49
CA ILE A 64 -20.52 -6.42 -2.60
C ILE A 64 -21.30 -7.71 -2.88
N THR A 65 -22.61 -7.61 -3.16
CA THR A 65 -23.42 -8.79 -3.49
C THR A 65 -22.90 -9.47 -4.76
N GLU A 66 -22.67 -8.69 -5.82
CA GLU A 66 -22.19 -9.23 -7.10
C GLU A 66 -20.74 -9.73 -7.01
N MET A 67 -19.87 -9.02 -6.30
CA MET A 67 -18.50 -9.45 -6.03
C MET A 67 -18.47 -10.78 -5.26
N HIS A 68 -19.34 -10.96 -4.27
CA HIS A 68 -19.46 -12.21 -3.53
C HIS A 68 -19.92 -13.37 -4.42
N LEU A 69 -20.95 -13.14 -5.24
CA LEU A 69 -21.46 -14.15 -6.16
C LEU A 69 -20.41 -14.54 -7.21
N GLU A 70 -19.65 -13.58 -7.73
CA GLU A 70 -18.60 -13.85 -8.72
C GLU A 70 -17.46 -14.69 -8.13
N VAL A 71 -16.98 -14.33 -6.94
CA VAL A 71 -15.93 -15.07 -6.22
C VAL A 71 -16.36 -16.50 -5.91
N GLU A 72 -17.60 -16.68 -5.47
CA GLU A 72 -18.19 -17.99 -5.18
C GLU A 72 -18.35 -18.84 -6.45
N LYS A 73 -18.95 -18.27 -7.50
CA LYS A 73 -19.22 -18.94 -8.78
C LYS A 73 -17.93 -19.42 -9.46
N HIS A 74 -16.88 -18.61 -9.43
CA HIS A 74 -15.61 -18.91 -10.08
C HIS A 74 -14.62 -19.64 -9.19
N GLY A 75 -14.99 -19.95 -7.94
CA GLY A 75 -14.11 -20.64 -7.00
C GLY A 75 -12.80 -19.89 -6.77
N MET A 76 -12.83 -18.55 -6.76
CA MET A 76 -11.62 -17.71 -6.65
C MET A 76 -10.93 -17.85 -5.29
N THR A 77 -11.56 -18.52 -4.34
CA THR A 77 -11.00 -18.89 -3.03
C THR A 77 -10.20 -20.19 -3.05
N GLN A 78 -10.17 -20.92 -4.17
CA GLN A 78 -9.38 -22.14 -4.34
C GLN A 78 -7.89 -21.81 -4.56
N LYS A 79 -7.01 -22.61 -3.96
CA LYS A 79 -5.56 -22.36 -3.78
C LYS A 79 -4.84 -21.81 -5.04
N GLY A 80 -4.05 -20.75 -4.85
CA GLY A 80 -3.09 -20.23 -5.83
C GLY A 80 -2.68 -18.78 -5.53
N VAL A 81 -1.49 -18.38 -6.00
CA VAL A 81 -0.88 -17.04 -5.83
C VAL A 81 -1.88 -15.92 -6.19
N GLY A 82 -1.95 -14.89 -5.34
CA GLY A 82 -2.72 -13.67 -5.60
C GLY A 82 -4.24 -13.89 -5.65
N SER A 83 -4.80 -14.87 -4.93
CA SER A 83 -6.24 -15.16 -4.99
C SER A 83 -7.12 -13.99 -4.54
N GLU A 84 -6.64 -13.13 -3.64
CA GLU A 84 -7.30 -11.87 -3.27
C GLU A 84 -7.16 -10.80 -4.36
N MET A 85 -5.96 -10.68 -4.96
CA MET A 85 -5.72 -9.79 -6.11
C MET A 85 -6.59 -10.17 -7.32
N LYS A 86 -6.84 -11.47 -7.53
CA LYS A 86 -7.77 -11.93 -8.57
C LYS A 86 -9.19 -11.40 -8.36
N VAL A 87 -9.61 -11.22 -7.11
CA VAL A 87 -10.92 -10.63 -6.81
C VAL A 87 -10.96 -9.17 -7.25
N ILE A 88 -9.94 -8.35 -6.94
CA ILE A 88 -9.93 -6.94 -7.37
C ILE A 88 -9.74 -6.79 -8.89
N GLU A 89 -9.01 -7.70 -9.53
CA GLU A 89 -8.86 -7.77 -10.99
C GLU A 89 -10.20 -8.02 -11.70
N THR A 90 -11.18 -8.64 -11.02
CA THR A 90 -12.53 -8.86 -11.55
C THR A 90 -13.46 -7.65 -11.40
N SER A 91 -12.95 -6.52 -10.91
CA SER A 91 -13.67 -5.24 -10.80
C SER A 91 -14.49 -4.86 -12.03
N ASN A 92 -13.93 -5.02 -13.23
CA ASN A 92 -14.66 -4.73 -14.47
C ASN A 92 -15.83 -5.71 -14.69
N ALA A 93 -15.65 -7.00 -14.40
CA ALA A 93 -16.70 -8.00 -14.51
C ALA A 93 -17.83 -7.71 -13.51
N ILE A 94 -17.49 -7.31 -12.29
CA ILE A 94 -18.46 -6.92 -11.25
C ILE A 94 -19.28 -5.71 -11.71
N CYS A 95 -18.64 -4.68 -12.26
CA CYS A 95 -19.37 -3.53 -12.78
C CYS A 95 -20.27 -3.88 -13.97
N LEU A 96 -19.83 -4.77 -14.86
CA LEU A 96 -20.68 -5.25 -15.96
C LEU A 96 -21.87 -6.06 -15.45
N ALA A 97 -21.66 -6.97 -14.48
CA ALA A 97 -22.73 -7.72 -13.84
C ALA A 97 -23.75 -6.78 -13.17
N LEU A 98 -23.26 -5.68 -12.58
CA LEU A 98 -24.12 -4.66 -11.99
C LEU A 98 -24.97 -3.93 -13.05
N LEU A 99 -24.41 -3.61 -14.22
CA LEU A 99 -25.19 -3.03 -15.34
C LEU A 99 -26.25 -4.00 -15.90
N GLN A 100 -25.94 -5.29 -15.92
CA GLN A 100 -26.85 -6.32 -16.40
C GLN A 100 -28.01 -6.54 -15.43
N LYS A 101 -27.72 -6.59 -14.12
CA LYS A 101 -28.71 -6.97 -13.09
C LYS A 101 -29.40 -5.81 -12.40
N TYR A 102 -28.92 -4.58 -12.56
CA TYR A 102 -29.50 -3.42 -11.89
C TYR A 102 -29.86 -2.33 -12.89
N SER A 103 -30.92 -1.58 -12.58
CA SER A 103 -31.36 -0.41 -13.32
C SER A 103 -31.27 0.83 -12.43
N LEU A 104 -30.70 1.91 -12.99
CA LEU A 104 -30.63 3.20 -12.32
C LEU A 104 -31.78 4.08 -12.80
N LYS A 105 -32.73 4.35 -11.90
CA LYS A 105 -33.82 5.30 -12.15
C LYS A 105 -33.37 6.70 -11.75
N LEU A 106 -33.05 7.50 -12.75
CA LEU A 106 -32.73 8.93 -12.58
C LEU A 106 -34.04 9.74 -12.56
N PRO A 107 -34.25 10.63 -11.58
CA PRO A 107 -35.36 11.56 -11.63
C PRO A 107 -35.18 12.52 -12.82
N ALA A 108 -36.27 12.81 -13.53
CA ALA A 108 -36.26 13.82 -14.59
C ALA A 108 -35.73 15.16 -14.05
N ALA A 109 -35.06 15.94 -14.90
CA ALA A 109 -34.53 17.24 -14.50
C ALA A 109 -35.65 18.15 -13.98
N GLY A 110 -35.63 18.47 -12.67
CA GLY A 110 -36.65 19.28 -12.00
C GLY A 110 -37.71 18.48 -11.22
N ALA A 111 -37.75 17.15 -11.33
CA ALA A 111 -38.63 16.31 -10.53
C ALA A 111 -38.02 16.02 -9.13
N SER A 112 -38.85 16.05 -8.08
CA SER A 112 -38.43 15.83 -6.69
C SER A 112 -38.19 14.36 -6.30
N GLY A 113 -38.00 13.49 -7.29
CA GLY A 113 -37.74 12.06 -7.08
C GLY A 113 -36.38 11.79 -6.45
N LYS A 114 -36.30 10.77 -5.57
CA LYS A 114 -35.01 10.26 -5.09
C LYS A 114 -34.44 9.30 -6.15
N PRO A 115 -33.14 9.40 -6.48
CA PRO A 115 -32.52 8.42 -7.36
C PRO A 115 -32.62 7.04 -6.70
N LEU A 116 -32.89 6.02 -7.49
CA LEU A 116 -33.12 4.67 -7.01
C LEU A 116 -32.37 3.66 -7.88
N LEU A 117 -31.69 2.73 -7.23
CA LEU A 117 -31.05 1.59 -7.86
C LEU A 117 -31.89 0.36 -7.56
N GLU A 118 -32.47 -0.25 -8.59
CA GLU A 118 -33.35 -1.41 -8.48
C GLU A 118 -32.74 -2.61 -9.17
N LYS A 119 -32.89 -3.82 -8.60
CA LYS A 119 -32.53 -5.06 -9.27
C LYS A 119 -33.56 -5.35 -10.37
N LYS A 120 -33.12 -5.61 -11.60
CA LYS A 120 -33.97 -6.07 -12.72
C LYS A 120 -34.54 -7.45 -12.40
N ALA A 121 -35.69 -7.77 -12.96
CA ALA A 121 -36.22 -9.14 -12.87
C ALA A 121 -35.32 -10.10 -13.65
N GLU A 122 -35.20 -11.36 -13.21
CA GLU A 122 -34.29 -12.34 -13.83
C GLU A 122 -34.69 -12.71 -15.28
N ASP A 123 -35.93 -12.39 -15.68
CA ASP A 123 -36.47 -12.65 -17.02
C ASP A 123 -36.50 -11.40 -17.94
N GLU A 124 -36.01 -10.24 -17.48
CA GLU A 124 -35.92 -9.02 -18.29
C GLU A 124 -34.61 -8.97 -19.07
N ASP A 125 -34.61 -9.47 -20.30
CA ASP A 125 -33.49 -9.27 -21.24
C ASP A 125 -33.29 -7.78 -21.57
N ASP A 126 -32.04 -7.34 -21.77
CA ASP A 126 -31.69 -5.94 -22.02
C ASP A 126 -32.39 -5.36 -23.27
N GLU A 127 -32.76 -6.21 -24.21
CA GLU A 127 -33.54 -5.85 -25.40
C GLU A 127 -34.98 -5.43 -25.04
N MET A 128 -35.57 -6.11 -24.06
CA MET A 128 -36.89 -5.78 -23.51
C MET A 128 -36.84 -4.53 -22.63
N ALA A 129 -35.75 -4.32 -21.89
CA ALA A 129 -35.52 -3.09 -21.12
C ALA A 129 -35.35 -1.86 -22.04
N MET A 130 -34.62 -2.02 -23.16
CA MET A 130 -34.48 -0.99 -24.19
C MET A 130 -35.83 -0.69 -24.86
N ALA A 131 -36.64 -1.71 -25.16
CA ALA A 131 -37.99 -1.53 -25.68
C ALA A 131 -38.93 -0.85 -24.66
N ALA A 132 -38.88 -1.23 -23.39
CA ALA A 132 -39.64 -0.58 -22.32
C ALA A 132 -39.23 0.89 -22.12
N SER A 133 -37.95 1.21 -22.34
CA SER A 133 -37.46 2.60 -22.26
C SER A 133 -38.04 3.51 -23.34
N GLN A 134 -38.46 2.98 -24.49
CA GLN A 134 -39.14 3.75 -25.54
C GLN A 134 -40.48 4.34 -25.07
N ASN A 135 -41.13 3.69 -24.09
CA ASN A 135 -42.40 4.13 -23.51
C ASN A 135 -42.23 4.95 -22.23
N SER A 136 -41.00 5.18 -21.77
CA SER A 136 -40.70 5.96 -20.58
C SER A 136 -40.44 7.43 -20.92
N GLU A 137 -40.77 8.37 -20.02
CA GLU A 137 -40.69 9.84 -20.22
C GLU A 137 -39.29 10.39 -20.58
N GLY A 138 -38.25 9.56 -20.68
CA GLY A 138 -36.88 9.96 -21.06
C GLY A 138 -36.33 9.33 -22.35
N GLY A 139 -37.03 8.38 -22.95
CA GLY A 139 -36.59 7.66 -24.15
C GLY A 139 -35.29 6.85 -23.98
N PRO A 140 -34.78 6.23 -25.07
CA PRO A 140 -33.60 5.35 -25.04
C PRO A 140 -32.30 6.09 -24.67
N ALA A 141 -32.21 7.39 -24.93
CA ALA A 141 -31.04 8.19 -24.56
C ALA A 141 -30.89 8.34 -23.04
N SER A 142 -32.00 8.50 -22.30
CA SER A 142 -31.98 8.57 -20.83
C SER A 142 -31.54 7.24 -20.20
N PHE A 143 -31.99 6.12 -20.77
CA PHE A 143 -31.57 4.79 -20.33
C PHE A 143 -30.07 4.56 -20.51
N MET A 144 -29.54 4.84 -21.71
CA MET A 144 -28.09 4.75 -21.96
C MET A 144 -27.29 5.67 -21.04
N ARG A 145 -27.78 6.90 -20.79
CA ARG A 145 -27.12 7.81 -19.86
C ARG A 145 -27.11 7.27 -18.43
N ALA A 146 -28.22 6.72 -17.95
CA ALA A 146 -28.28 6.11 -16.63
C ALA A 146 -27.33 4.90 -16.49
N MET A 147 -27.21 4.09 -17.54
CA MET A 147 -26.26 2.98 -17.60
C MET A 147 -24.80 3.46 -17.52
N LEU A 148 -24.45 4.52 -18.25
CA LEU A 148 -23.12 5.14 -18.18
C LEU A 148 -22.83 5.73 -16.80
N VAL A 149 -23.79 6.43 -16.19
CA VAL A 149 -23.65 6.98 -14.83
C VAL A 149 -23.46 5.85 -13.82
N LEU A 150 -24.17 4.74 -13.98
CA LEU A 150 -24.03 3.57 -13.11
C LEU A 150 -22.67 2.89 -13.27
N LYS A 151 -22.17 2.73 -14.51
CA LYS A 151 -20.84 2.18 -14.81
C LYS A 151 -19.75 3.00 -14.11
N MET A 152 -19.76 4.31 -14.33
CA MET A 152 -18.80 5.23 -13.72
C MET A 152 -18.92 5.25 -12.19
N GLY A 153 -20.14 5.18 -11.66
CA GLY A 153 -20.40 5.08 -10.22
C GLY A 153 -19.81 3.81 -9.61
N CYS A 154 -19.92 2.68 -10.30
CA CYS A 154 -19.32 1.41 -9.87
C CYS A 154 -17.80 1.46 -9.91
N GLN A 155 -17.20 1.93 -11.02
CA GLN A 155 -15.75 2.02 -11.18
C GLN A 155 -15.13 2.90 -10.09
N ARG A 156 -15.67 4.11 -9.89
CA ARG A 156 -15.21 5.01 -8.84
C ARG A 156 -15.36 4.39 -7.44
N TRP A 157 -16.46 3.68 -7.20
CA TRP A 157 -16.65 3.01 -5.92
C TRP A 157 -15.61 1.91 -5.69
N ILE A 158 -15.26 1.14 -6.72
CA ILE A 158 -14.21 0.11 -6.63
C ILE A 158 -12.82 0.75 -6.50
N GLU A 159 -12.55 1.89 -7.13
CA GLU A 159 -11.29 2.61 -6.90
C GLU A 159 -11.17 3.07 -5.44
N ASP A 160 -12.26 3.58 -4.87
CA ASP A 160 -12.28 4.09 -3.50
C ASP A 160 -12.25 2.96 -2.43
N PHE A 161 -12.88 1.81 -2.71
CA PHE A 161 -13.09 0.74 -1.71
C PHE A 161 -12.59 -0.66 -2.13
N GLY A 162 -12.06 -0.82 -3.34
CA GLY A 162 -11.76 -2.12 -3.97
C GLY A 162 -10.79 -2.99 -3.19
N GLY A 163 -9.73 -2.38 -2.63
CA GLY A 163 -8.75 -3.07 -1.80
C GLY A 163 -9.41 -3.73 -0.58
N ASP A 164 -10.05 -2.92 0.27
CA ASP A 164 -10.69 -3.39 1.51
C ASP A 164 -11.84 -4.37 1.25
N THR A 165 -12.60 -4.15 0.18
CA THR A 165 -13.75 -4.99 -0.18
C THR A 165 -13.31 -6.36 -0.68
N SER A 166 -12.24 -6.44 -1.46
CA SER A 166 -11.73 -7.69 -2.03
C SER A 166 -11.29 -8.69 -0.96
N GLY A 167 -10.52 -8.25 0.03
CA GLY A 167 -10.14 -9.08 1.17
C GLY A 167 -11.32 -9.49 2.04
N PHE A 168 -12.26 -8.58 2.28
CA PHE A 168 -13.48 -8.90 3.03
C PHE A 168 -14.31 -9.99 2.33
N VAL A 169 -14.60 -9.82 1.03
CA VAL A 169 -15.40 -10.76 0.25
C VAL A 169 -14.68 -12.11 0.11
N PHE A 170 -13.39 -12.09 -0.20
CA PHE A 170 -12.57 -13.30 -0.28
C PHE A 170 -12.70 -14.14 0.99
N LYS A 171 -12.52 -13.50 2.15
CA LYS A 171 -12.63 -14.16 3.45
C LYS A 171 -14.04 -14.65 3.75
N SER A 172 -15.07 -13.86 3.40
CA SER A 172 -16.48 -14.23 3.59
C SER A 172 -16.82 -15.52 2.84
N VAL A 173 -16.44 -15.59 1.56
CA VAL A 173 -16.68 -16.77 0.70
C VAL A 173 -15.83 -17.94 1.15
N GLN A 174 -14.54 -17.73 1.44
CA GLN A 174 -13.63 -18.80 1.83
C GLN A 174 -14.07 -19.50 3.12
N LEU A 175 -14.57 -18.73 4.09
CA LEU A 175 -15.05 -19.27 5.36
C LEU A 175 -16.51 -19.76 5.29
N GLY A 176 -17.23 -19.46 4.21
CA GLY A 176 -18.66 -19.79 4.06
C GLY A 176 -19.54 -19.20 5.17
N THR A 177 -19.13 -18.06 5.74
CA THR A 177 -19.74 -17.52 6.97
C THR A 177 -21.01 -16.73 6.73
N GLN A 178 -21.19 -16.17 5.53
CA GLN A 178 -22.29 -15.27 5.21
C GLN A 178 -22.81 -15.53 3.78
N SER A 179 -24.10 -15.30 3.56
CA SER A 179 -24.65 -15.18 2.21
C SER A 179 -24.22 -13.85 1.57
N ALA A 180 -24.28 -13.73 0.25
CA ALA A 180 -23.93 -12.49 -0.46
C ALA A 180 -24.66 -11.25 0.10
N SER A 181 -25.96 -11.37 0.40
CA SER A 181 -26.73 -10.29 1.03
C SER A 181 -26.30 -10.02 2.48
N GLY A 182 -25.88 -11.03 3.23
CA GLY A 182 -25.34 -10.89 4.58
C GLY A 182 -24.01 -10.13 4.58
N ALA A 183 -23.10 -10.51 3.67
CA ALA A 183 -21.81 -9.86 3.42
C ALA A 183 -21.98 -8.39 3.05
N ALA A 184 -22.91 -8.10 2.13
CA ALA A 184 -23.25 -6.73 1.75
C ALA A 184 -23.77 -5.91 2.94
N GLN A 185 -24.63 -6.48 3.77
CA GLN A 185 -25.17 -5.81 4.96
C GLN A 185 -24.05 -5.51 5.97
N ASP A 186 -23.21 -6.50 6.29
CA ASP A 186 -22.15 -6.38 7.30
C ASP A 186 -21.09 -5.37 6.86
N TYR A 187 -20.58 -5.50 5.62
CA TYR A 187 -19.58 -4.57 5.09
C TYR A 187 -20.10 -3.14 4.99
N CYS A 188 -21.24 -2.93 4.33
CA CYS A 188 -21.73 -1.59 4.04
C CYS A 188 -22.21 -0.83 5.29
N VAL A 189 -22.65 -1.54 6.34
CA VAL A 189 -23.09 -0.93 7.59
C VAL A 189 -21.94 -0.80 8.59
N ARG A 190 -21.17 -1.87 8.82
CA ARG A 190 -20.18 -1.90 9.91
C ARG A 190 -18.80 -1.45 9.46
N SER A 191 -18.30 -2.02 8.37
CA SER A 191 -16.94 -1.76 7.88
C SER A 191 -16.85 -0.40 7.21
N ALA A 192 -17.56 -0.21 6.09
CA ALA A 192 -17.51 1.01 5.30
C ALA A 192 -18.36 2.15 5.88
N GLY A 193 -19.34 1.85 6.75
CA GLY A 193 -20.20 2.87 7.37
C GLY A 193 -21.05 3.68 6.37
N LEU A 194 -21.24 3.17 5.15
CA LEU A 194 -21.97 3.85 4.07
C LEU A 194 -23.49 3.78 4.26
N CYS A 195 -23.98 2.79 5.00
CA CYS A 195 -25.39 2.53 5.30
C CYS A 195 -25.70 2.74 6.79
N GLY A 196 -26.57 3.70 7.13
CA GLY A 196 -27.07 3.91 8.49
C GLY A 196 -27.40 5.37 8.83
N SER A 197 -28.22 5.57 9.88
CA SER A 197 -28.65 6.90 10.35
C SER A 197 -27.53 7.72 11.01
N GLY A 198 -26.43 7.09 11.43
CA GLY A 198 -25.24 7.75 12.01
C GLY A 198 -24.25 8.32 10.98
N LYS A 199 -24.55 8.25 9.67
CA LYS A 199 -23.65 8.65 8.58
C LYS A 199 -23.17 10.09 8.67
N LYS A 200 -24.03 11.03 9.11
CA LYS A 200 -23.65 12.45 9.23
C LYS A 200 -22.63 12.69 10.34
N GLU A 201 -22.82 12.06 11.49
CA GLU A 201 -21.99 12.28 12.68
C GLU A 201 -20.63 11.60 12.55
N ARG A 202 -20.59 10.39 11.98
CA ARG A 202 -19.34 9.67 11.69
C ARG A 202 -18.55 10.31 10.54
N LYS A 203 -19.21 10.72 9.44
CA LYS A 203 -18.57 11.44 8.32
C LYS A 203 -18.05 12.83 8.74
N GLN A 204 -18.68 13.49 9.72
CA GLN A 204 -18.18 14.74 10.28
C GLN A 204 -16.91 14.51 11.11
N LYS A 205 -16.91 13.48 11.97
CA LYS A 205 -15.69 13.07 12.72
C LYS A 205 -14.55 12.63 11.81
N GLU A 206 -14.84 11.87 10.76
CA GLU A 206 -13.83 11.44 9.78
C GLU A 206 -13.29 12.63 8.98
N ARG A 207 -14.14 13.55 8.52
CA ARG A 207 -13.70 14.79 7.85
C ARG A 207 -12.87 15.69 8.76
N GLU A 208 -13.19 15.77 10.04
CA GLU A 208 -12.38 16.51 11.01
C GLU A 208 -11.03 15.82 11.23
N GLN A 209 -11.00 14.50 11.36
CA GLN A 209 -9.74 13.74 11.46
C GLN A 209 -8.92 13.83 10.18
N GLU A 210 -9.55 13.78 9.02
CA GLU A 210 -8.91 13.88 7.71
C GLU A 210 -8.35 15.27 7.47
N LYS A 211 -9.10 16.34 7.75
CA LYS A 211 -8.57 17.72 7.76
C LYS A 211 -7.40 17.84 8.73
N THR A 212 -7.47 17.20 9.90
CA THR A 212 -6.36 17.22 10.85
C THR A 212 -5.13 16.47 10.31
N ARG A 213 -5.32 15.35 9.61
CA ARG A 213 -4.24 14.58 8.95
C ARG A 213 -3.66 15.34 7.77
N GLU A 214 -4.49 16.00 6.98
CA GLU A 214 -4.10 16.80 5.82
C GLU A 214 -3.33 18.05 6.24
N VAL A 215 -3.80 18.77 7.27
CA VAL A 215 -3.06 19.87 7.87
C VAL A 215 -1.70 19.36 8.39
N LYS A 216 -1.66 18.23 9.11
CA LYS A 216 -0.40 17.61 9.55
C LYS A 216 0.53 17.22 8.39
N ARG A 217 0.01 16.66 7.30
CA ARG A 217 0.79 16.33 6.08
C ARG A 217 1.31 17.57 5.39
N SER A 218 0.50 18.63 5.27
CA SER A 218 0.90 19.91 4.69
C SER A 218 1.96 20.61 5.55
N GLU A 219 1.86 20.49 6.88
CA GLU A 219 2.84 21.05 7.81
C GLU A 219 4.16 20.27 7.76
N MET A 220 4.11 18.94 7.66
CA MET A 220 5.27 18.08 7.41
C MET A 220 5.94 18.43 6.09
N ARG A 221 5.20 18.52 4.98
CA ARG A 221 5.73 18.92 3.66
C ARG A 221 6.35 20.31 3.71
N ARG A 222 5.69 21.28 4.36
CA ARG A 222 6.24 22.64 4.49
C ARG A 222 7.50 22.65 5.36
N LYS A 223 7.61 21.78 6.37
CA LYS A 223 8.83 21.58 7.16
C LYS A 223 9.94 20.91 6.34
N GLU A 224 9.62 19.90 5.53
CA GLU A 224 10.54 19.25 4.59
C GLU A 224 11.03 20.24 3.53
N ASP A 225 10.15 21.02 2.90
CA ASP A 225 10.49 22.04 1.91
C ASP A 225 11.38 23.14 2.50
N THR A 226 11.09 23.57 3.73
CA THR A 226 11.93 24.57 4.42
C THR A 226 13.27 23.99 4.87
N ALA A 227 13.32 22.71 5.23
CA ALA A 227 14.57 22.01 5.52
C ALA A 227 15.41 21.82 4.24
N ALA A 228 14.79 21.39 3.14
CA ALA A 228 15.43 21.23 1.84
C ALA A 228 15.91 22.57 1.26
N ALA A 229 15.14 23.64 1.43
CA ALA A 229 15.55 24.99 1.01
C ALA A 229 16.70 25.55 1.87
N LYS A 230 16.77 25.21 3.17
CA LYS A 230 17.94 25.52 4.00
C LYS A 230 19.15 24.69 3.58
N ALA A 231 18.98 23.39 3.34
CA ALA A 231 20.04 22.51 2.85
C ALA A 231 20.62 22.98 1.51
N LYS A 232 19.79 23.49 0.59
CA LYS A 232 20.25 24.10 -0.67
C LYS A 232 21.05 25.39 -0.48
N LYS A 233 20.78 26.17 0.58
CA LYS A 233 21.50 27.42 0.87
C LYS A 233 22.84 27.17 1.57
N ASP A 234 22.90 26.11 2.35
CA ASP A 234 24.11 25.67 3.06
C ASP A 234 24.96 24.69 2.21
N ASP A 235 24.58 24.44 0.95
CA ASP A 235 25.30 23.55 0.05
C ASP A 235 26.66 24.18 -0.33
N PRO A 236 27.79 23.65 0.19
CA PRO A 236 29.13 24.17 -0.09
C PRO A 236 29.49 24.09 -1.58
N PHE A 237 28.69 23.37 -2.38
CA PHE A 237 28.92 23.18 -3.80
C PHE A 237 28.15 24.13 -4.70
N SER A 238 27.26 24.97 -4.16
CA SER A 238 26.54 26.00 -4.93
C SER A 238 27.49 26.93 -5.72
N ALA A 239 28.68 27.20 -5.17
CA ALA A 239 29.73 28.04 -5.76
C ALA A 239 30.65 27.33 -6.78
N MET A 240 30.48 26.02 -7.03
CA MET A 240 31.33 25.31 -8.00
C MET A 240 30.88 25.50 -9.46
N PRO A 241 31.82 25.45 -10.43
CA PRO A 241 31.49 25.39 -11.85
C PRO A 241 30.57 24.22 -12.19
N GLU A 242 29.63 24.41 -13.13
CA GLU A 242 28.63 23.40 -13.50
C GLU A 242 29.26 22.07 -13.95
N ASP A 243 30.36 22.11 -14.70
CA ASP A 243 31.08 20.91 -15.16
C ASP A 243 31.59 20.04 -14.00
N SER A 244 32.06 20.67 -12.91
CA SER A 244 32.50 19.96 -11.70
C SER A 244 31.32 19.36 -10.94
N LYS A 245 30.14 19.99 -10.97
CA LYS A 245 28.91 19.49 -10.33
C LYS A 245 28.43 18.23 -11.02
N PHE A 246 28.35 18.22 -12.35
CA PHE A 246 27.96 17.02 -13.11
C PHE A 246 28.96 15.87 -12.93
N GLY A 247 30.26 16.17 -12.90
CA GLY A 247 31.29 15.16 -12.63
C GLY A 247 31.11 14.49 -11.26
N ILE A 248 30.89 15.28 -10.21
CA ILE A 248 30.70 14.76 -8.85
C ILE A 248 29.34 14.04 -8.71
N GLN A 249 28.27 14.60 -9.28
CA GLN A 249 26.96 13.94 -9.30
C GLN A 249 27.05 12.54 -9.91
N ARG A 250 27.71 12.42 -11.07
CA ARG A 250 27.91 11.12 -11.73
C ARG A 250 28.72 10.14 -10.87
N MET A 251 29.73 10.63 -10.14
CA MET A 251 30.49 9.78 -9.21
C MET A 251 29.61 9.30 -8.04
N LEU A 252 28.74 10.16 -7.51
CA LEU A 252 27.82 9.79 -6.43
C LEU A 252 26.76 8.78 -6.88
N GLU A 253 26.19 8.98 -8.08
CA GLU A 253 25.26 8.02 -8.70
C GLU A 253 25.95 6.67 -8.92
N MET A 254 27.19 6.68 -9.42
CA MET A 254 27.97 5.46 -9.60
C MET A 254 28.28 4.76 -8.26
N ALA A 255 28.58 5.51 -7.19
CA ALA A 255 28.81 4.93 -5.88
C ALA A 255 27.54 4.32 -5.26
N ARG A 256 26.36 4.85 -5.62
CA ARG A 256 25.06 4.31 -5.21
C ARG A 256 24.70 3.04 -5.97
N ASP A 257 24.89 3.06 -7.29
CA ASP A 257 24.41 2.01 -8.19
C ASP A 257 25.43 0.85 -8.31
N ASP A 258 26.74 1.16 -8.31
CA ASP A 258 27.85 0.20 -8.28
C ASP A 258 28.83 0.55 -7.15
N PRO A 259 28.49 0.19 -5.89
CA PRO A 259 29.34 0.50 -4.74
C PRO A 259 30.70 -0.23 -4.79
N LEU A 260 30.85 -1.25 -5.65
CA LEU A 260 32.12 -1.94 -5.86
C LEU A 260 33.08 -1.14 -6.76
N HIS A 261 32.60 -0.15 -7.50
CA HIS A 261 33.43 0.59 -8.46
C HIS A 261 34.69 1.20 -7.82
N TYR A 262 34.52 1.80 -6.64
CA TYR A 262 35.55 2.56 -5.93
C TYR A 262 36.40 1.74 -4.94
N MET A 263 36.17 0.42 -4.86
CA MET A 263 36.99 -0.45 -4.04
C MET A 263 38.30 -0.83 -4.73
N GLU A 264 39.27 -1.28 -3.96
CA GLU A 264 40.45 -1.99 -4.48
C GLU A 264 40.04 -3.37 -5.03
N ASP A 265 40.73 -3.85 -6.07
CA ASP A 265 40.35 -5.08 -6.77
C ASP A 265 40.32 -6.31 -5.84
N ASP A 266 41.28 -6.43 -4.92
CA ASP A 266 41.31 -7.49 -3.91
C ASP A 266 40.05 -7.49 -3.04
N ALA A 267 39.52 -6.30 -2.72
CA ALA A 267 38.30 -6.17 -1.93
C ALA A 267 37.06 -6.49 -2.77
N LYS A 268 37.03 -6.11 -4.06
CA LYS A 268 35.94 -6.49 -4.98
C LYS A 268 35.85 -8.00 -5.12
N GLU A 269 36.98 -8.68 -5.25
CA GLU A 269 37.02 -10.14 -5.35
C GLU A 269 36.50 -10.82 -4.09
N ARG A 270 36.92 -10.34 -2.90
CA ARG A 270 36.37 -10.84 -1.63
C ARG A 270 34.88 -10.61 -1.51
N VAL A 271 34.39 -9.43 -1.91
CA VAL A 271 32.94 -9.14 -1.85
C VAL A 271 32.16 -10.04 -2.81
N ARG A 272 32.60 -10.21 -4.06
CA ARG A 272 31.96 -11.10 -5.04
C ARG A 272 31.97 -12.57 -4.59
N LYS A 273 33.09 -13.02 -4.02
CA LYS A 273 33.19 -14.36 -3.43
C LYS A 273 32.21 -14.52 -2.26
N GLY A 274 32.21 -13.56 -1.34
CA GLY A 274 31.28 -13.51 -0.21
C GLY A 274 29.82 -13.56 -0.68
N GLN A 275 29.47 -12.80 -1.72
CA GLN A 275 28.12 -12.82 -2.29
C GLN A 275 27.71 -14.21 -2.77
N ALA A 276 28.56 -14.88 -3.55
CA ALA A 276 28.27 -16.22 -4.05
C ALA A 276 28.15 -17.25 -2.91
N ASP A 277 29.03 -17.16 -1.92
CA ASP A 277 29.10 -18.11 -0.79
C ASP A 277 27.92 -17.96 0.18
N LEU A 278 27.48 -16.73 0.43
CA LEU A 278 26.49 -16.38 1.45
C LEU A 278 25.04 -16.48 0.95
N LYS A 279 24.78 -16.69 -0.35
CA LYS A 279 23.42 -16.70 -0.93
C LYS A 279 22.42 -17.52 -0.11
N CYS A 280 22.77 -18.77 0.20
CA CYS A 280 21.89 -19.65 0.97
C CYS A 280 21.66 -19.16 2.40
N ASP A 281 22.73 -18.78 3.10
CA ASP A 281 22.65 -18.33 4.49
C ASP A 281 21.86 -17.01 4.61
N VAL A 282 22.05 -16.09 3.67
CA VAL A 282 21.31 -14.82 3.62
C VAL A 282 19.85 -15.06 3.28
N CYS A 283 19.55 -15.89 2.28
CA CYS A 283 18.17 -16.22 1.91
C CYS A 283 17.36 -16.80 3.09
N ARG A 284 17.94 -17.76 3.81
CA ARG A 284 17.34 -18.30 5.04
C ARG A 284 17.18 -17.22 6.11
N THR A 285 18.23 -16.44 6.36
CA THR A 285 18.21 -15.41 7.41
C THR A 285 17.14 -14.36 7.14
N VAL A 286 17.00 -13.90 5.90
CA VAL A 286 15.97 -12.94 5.50
C VAL A 286 14.57 -13.52 5.78
N LEU A 287 14.31 -14.79 5.46
CA LEU A 287 13.03 -15.44 5.79
C LEU A 287 12.80 -15.60 7.29
N ASP A 288 13.84 -15.96 8.06
CA ASP A 288 13.77 -16.04 9.52
C ASP A 288 13.41 -14.66 10.13
N GLU A 289 14.00 -13.59 9.60
CA GLU A 289 13.75 -12.21 10.05
C GLU A 289 12.35 -11.72 9.64
N ALA A 290 11.92 -12.02 8.40
CA ALA A 290 10.57 -11.77 7.93
C ALA A 290 9.54 -12.43 8.85
N PHE A 291 9.75 -13.71 9.15
CA PHE A 291 8.88 -14.49 10.02
C PHE A 291 8.81 -13.90 11.43
N GLN A 292 9.96 -13.53 12.02
CA GLN A 292 10.01 -12.93 13.36
C GLN A 292 9.26 -11.60 13.44
N GLU A 293 9.33 -10.76 12.40
CA GLU A 293 8.58 -9.50 12.36
C GLU A 293 7.07 -9.73 12.18
N VAL A 294 6.69 -10.65 11.29
CA VAL A 294 5.27 -10.99 11.04
C VAL A 294 4.66 -11.71 12.25
N SER A 295 5.41 -12.57 12.95
CA SER A 295 4.92 -13.33 14.09
C SER A 295 4.62 -12.46 15.31
N LYS A 296 5.23 -11.26 15.40
CA LYS A 296 4.89 -10.26 16.44
C LYS A 296 3.54 -9.60 16.17
N ARG A 297 3.06 -9.59 14.93
CA ARG A 297 1.78 -8.96 14.55
C ARG A 297 0.58 -9.85 14.93
N PRO A 298 -0.59 -9.27 15.21
CA PRO A 298 -1.83 -10.04 15.44
C PRO A 298 -2.15 -10.95 14.25
N LYS A 299 -2.76 -12.12 14.48
CA LYS A 299 -3.11 -13.07 13.40
C LYS A 299 -3.97 -12.46 12.28
N SER A 300 -4.76 -11.43 12.60
CA SER A 300 -5.57 -10.68 11.62
C SER A 300 -4.76 -9.81 10.65
N MET A 301 -3.50 -9.50 10.98
CA MET A 301 -2.55 -8.69 10.18
C MET A 301 -1.39 -9.54 9.66
N ARG A 302 -1.63 -10.83 9.42
CA ARG A 302 -0.69 -11.75 8.80
C ARG A 302 -1.19 -12.17 7.42
N SER A 303 -1.83 -11.24 6.71
CA SER A 303 -2.19 -11.45 5.31
C SER A 303 -0.91 -11.51 4.45
N GLU A 304 -1.01 -12.10 3.27
CA GLU A 304 0.08 -12.12 2.30
C GLU A 304 0.57 -10.70 1.99
N HIS A 305 -0.35 -9.74 1.83
CA HIS A 305 -0.03 -8.33 1.59
C HIS A 305 0.75 -7.68 2.75
N ASP A 306 0.39 -7.99 4.00
CA ASP A 306 1.13 -7.47 5.17
C ASP A 306 2.56 -8.01 5.25
N ILE A 307 2.76 -9.24 4.80
CA ILE A 307 4.08 -9.89 4.74
C ILE A 307 4.92 -9.25 3.64
N LEU A 308 4.34 -8.95 2.48
CA LEU A 308 5.04 -8.31 1.37
C LEU A 308 5.74 -7.02 1.79
N GLY A 309 5.02 -6.12 2.46
CA GLY A 309 5.60 -4.86 2.93
C GLY A 309 6.71 -5.04 3.99
N VAL A 310 6.72 -6.15 4.73
CA VAL A 310 7.87 -6.50 5.59
C VAL A 310 9.05 -6.93 4.73
N VAL A 311 8.81 -7.85 3.79
CA VAL A 311 9.83 -8.48 2.95
C VAL A 311 10.55 -7.47 2.07
N GLU A 312 9.82 -6.52 1.44
CA GLU A 312 10.40 -5.45 0.62
C GLU A 312 11.44 -4.62 1.39
N GLY A 313 11.20 -4.36 2.68
CA GLY A 313 12.10 -3.58 3.53
C GLY A 313 13.28 -4.37 4.13
N LEU A 314 13.37 -5.70 3.95
CA LEU A 314 14.37 -6.51 4.66
C LEU A 314 15.80 -6.34 4.15
N CYS A 315 15.98 -5.87 2.92
CA CYS A 315 17.30 -5.56 2.35
C CYS A 315 17.66 -4.07 2.44
N GLU A 316 16.87 -3.28 3.16
CA GLU A 316 17.08 -1.85 3.34
C GLU A 316 17.32 -1.52 4.83
N GLY A 317 18.34 -0.73 5.13
CA GLY A 317 18.62 -0.25 6.49
C GLY A 317 18.03 1.13 6.80
N GLY A 318 17.31 1.73 5.85
CA GLY A 318 16.83 3.11 5.90
C GLY A 318 17.82 4.13 5.33
N GLN A 319 17.38 5.39 5.25
CA GLN A 319 18.19 6.49 4.74
C GLN A 319 19.37 6.80 5.66
N ASP A 320 20.54 7.06 5.07
CA ASP A 320 21.69 7.57 5.80
C ASP A 320 21.60 9.10 5.94
N LEU A 321 21.23 9.57 7.15
CA LEU A 321 21.15 11.01 7.43
C LEU A 321 22.49 11.63 7.87
N SER A 322 23.57 10.84 7.97
CA SER A 322 24.89 11.37 8.33
C SER A 322 25.61 12.05 7.18
N VAL A 323 25.21 11.72 5.95
CA VAL A 323 25.72 12.34 4.74
C VAL A 323 24.57 13.14 4.12
N PRO A 324 24.70 14.46 3.94
CA PRO A 324 23.65 15.24 3.30
C PRO A 324 23.53 14.81 1.82
N SER A 325 22.33 14.95 1.25
CA SER A 325 22.16 14.75 -0.19
C SER A 325 22.92 15.82 -0.95
N TYR A 326 23.84 15.39 -1.82
CA TYR A 326 24.62 16.26 -2.68
C TYR A 326 24.08 16.16 -4.11
N PHE A 327 23.80 17.31 -4.74
CA PHE A 327 23.28 17.38 -6.12
C PHE A 327 21.97 16.60 -6.35
N GLY A 328 21.16 16.39 -5.31
CA GLY A 328 19.94 15.59 -5.40
C GLY A 328 20.17 14.07 -5.45
N VAL A 329 21.43 13.63 -5.29
CA VAL A 329 21.77 12.22 -5.12
C VAL A 329 21.70 11.91 -3.63
N GLU A 330 20.82 11.00 -3.26
CA GLU A 330 20.76 10.50 -1.89
C GLU A 330 21.95 9.57 -1.64
N PRO A 331 22.53 9.61 -0.41
CA PRO A 331 23.58 8.66 -0.06
C PRO A 331 23.05 7.22 -0.12
N PRO A 332 23.94 6.23 -0.31
CA PRO A 332 23.55 4.83 -0.24
C PRO A 332 22.81 4.52 1.07
N PRO A 333 21.76 3.71 1.03
CA PRO A 333 21.02 3.35 2.24
C PRO A 333 21.93 2.59 3.20
N LEU A 334 21.58 2.65 4.49
CA LEU A 334 22.28 1.89 5.52
C LEU A 334 22.14 0.38 5.27
N PRO A 335 23.08 -0.43 5.77
CA PRO A 335 22.96 -1.88 5.65
C PRO A 335 21.72 -2.39 6.39
N PRO A 336 21.12 -3.50 5.93
CA PRO A 336 19.88 -4.05 6.47
C PRO A 336 19.87 -4.24 7.98
N VAL A 337 18.68 -4.15 8.60
CA VAL A 337 18.62 -4.15 10.08
C VAL A 337 19.24 -5.41 10.71
N TRP A 338 19.01 -6.56 10.07
CA TRP A 338 19.49 -7.85 10.53
C TRP A 338 21.01 -8.01 10.50
N THR A 339 21.76 -7.18 9.74
CA THR A 339 23.23 -7.24 9.75
C THR A 339 23.84 -6.81 11.09
N ASP A 340 23.06 -6.18 11.99
CA ASP A 340 23.50 -5.93 13.37
C ASP A 340 23.63 -7.21 14.20
N ARG A 341 23.02 -8.31 13.74
CA ARG A 341 23.02 -9.62 14.40
C ARG A 341 23.90 -10.63 13.69
N TRP A 342 24.22 -10.41 12.42
CA TRP A 342 24.88 -11.40 11.57
C TRP A 342 26.07 -10.81 10.81
N GLN A 343 27.17 -11.56 10.75
CA GLN A 343 28.39 -11.18 10.02
C GLN A 343 28.90 -12.34 9.17
N PRO A 344 29.48 -12.06 7.99
CA PRO A 344 30.25 -13.04 7.25
C PRO A 344 31.49 -13.46 8.05
N LYS A 345 31.77 -14.76 8.09
CA LYS A 345 33.03 -15.31 8.60
C LYS A 345 33.60 -16.28 7.58
N LEU A 346 34.82 -16.03 7.15
CA LEU A 346 35.55 -16.94 6.27
C LEU A 346 35.96 -18.19 7.05
N ASP A 347 35.48 -19.35 6.61
CA ASP A 347 36.02 -20.63 7.04
C ASP A 347 37.28 -20.92 6.23
N LYS A 348 38.44 -20.84 6.90
CA LYS A 348 39.75 -21.03 6.27
C LYS A 348 39.96 -22.45 5.74
N GLN A 349 39.22 -23.44 6.24
CA GLN A 349 39.37 -24.83 5.80
C GLN A 349 38.63 -25.09 4.49
N MET A 350 37.43 -24.52 4.34
CA MET A 350 36.62 -24.67 3.14
C MET A 350 36.78 -23.52 2.14
N ASP A 351 37.55 -22.49 2.53
CA ASP A 351 37.74 -21.25 1.78
C ASP A 351 36.40 -20.63 1.33
N LYS A 352 35.42 -20.69 2.25
CA LYS A 352 34.03 -20.29 2.01
C LYS A 352 33.53 -19.35 3.11
N TYR A 353 32.81 -18.31 2.74
CA TYR A 353 32.12 -17.46 3.70
C TYR A 353 30.85 -18.14 4.24
N HIS A 354 30.67 -18.06 5.56
CA HIS A 354 29.46 -18.49 6.25
C HIS A 354 28.90 -17.37 7.10
N LEU A 355 27.57 -17.31 7.21
CA LEU A 355 26.94 -16.35 8.09
C LEU A 355 27.00 -16.83 9.55
N ARG A 356 27.51 -15.98 10.44
CA ARG A 356 27.60 -16.27 11.87
C ARG A 356 26.98 -15.14 12.69
N PRO A 357 26.35 -15.45 13.83
CA PRO A 357 25.89 -14.41 14.75
C PRO A 357 27.06 -13.52 15.20
N LEU A 358 26.83 -12.21 15.29
CA LEU A 358 27.77 -11.29 15.92
C LEU A 358 27.88 -11.62 17.43
N PRO A 359 29.08 -11.49 18.01
CA PRO A 359 29.22 -11.49 19.47
C PRO A 359 28.30 -10.43 20.11
N LYS A 360 27.67 -10.76 21.25
CA LYS A 360 26.69 -9.87 21.93
C LYS A 360 27.19 -8.43 22.12
N LYS A 361 28.48 -8.26 22.44
CA LYS A 361 29.11 -6.94 22.62
C LYS A 361 29.14 -6.15 21.30
N ALA A 362 29.61 -6.76 20.22
CA ALA A 362 29.67 -6.14 18.90
C ALA A 362 28.27 -5.82 18.35
N ALA A 363 27.30 -6.74 18.54
CA ALA A 363 25.91 -6.50 18.16
C ALA A 363 25.30 -5.30 18.92
N LYS A 364 25.62 -5.14 20.21
CA LYS A 364 25.17 -3.99 21.01
C LYS A 364 25.80 -2.68 20.53
N GLU A 365 27.10 -2.68 20.25
CA GLU A 365 27.81 -1.53 19.68
C GLU A 365 27.22 -1.12 18.34
N ARG A 366 26.89 -2.11 17.48
CA ARG A 366 26.28 -1.86 16.18
C ARG A 366 24.87 -1.28 16.26
N ARG A 367 24.03 -1.79 17.17
CA ARG A 367 22.71 -1.19 17.43
C ARG A 367 22.81 0.23 17.97
N ALA A 368 23.77 0.49 18.86
CA ALA A 368 24.03 1.83 19.38
C ALA A 368 24.50 2.77 18.27
N TRP A 369 25.36 2.29 17.36
CA TRP A 369 25.78 3.02 16.18
C TRP A 369 24.60 3.36 15.27
N ARG A 370 23.72 2.38 14.96
CA ARG A 370 22.52 2.62 14.14
C ARG A 370 21.53 3.55 14.82
N ALA A 371 21.40 3.54 16.15
CA ALA A 371 20.53 4.49 16.85
C ALA A 371 20.94 5.95 16.63
N LEU A 372 22.21 6.22 16.31
CA LEU A 372 22.70 7.56 15.97
C LEU A 372 22.34 7.97 14.52
N SER A 373 21.87 7.05 13.68
CA SER A 373 21.50 7.32 12.28
C SER A 373 20.29 8.25 12.19
N ALA A 374 19.32 8.09 13.09
CA ALA A 374 18.11 8.90 13.12
C ALA A 374 18.39 10.40 13.35
N GLU A 375 19.54 10.72 13.96
CA GLU A 375 19.99 12.10 14.21
C GLU A 375 21.08 12.56 13.22
N GLY A 376 21.48 11.71 12.26
CA GLY A 376 22.60 11.98 11.35
C GLY A 376 23.96 12.09 12.04
N LYS A 377 24.09 11.57 13.28
CA LYS A 377 25.33 11.68 14.09
C LYS A 377 26.22 10.44 14.02
N GLN A 378 25.80 9.44 13.25
CA GLN A 378 26.61 8.24 13.05
C GLN A 378 27.91 8.60 12.31
N LYS A 379 29.01 7.99 12.74
CA LYS A 379 30.29 8.03 12.01
C LYS A 379 30.34 6.86 11.03
N PRO A 380 31.15 6.91 9.96
CA PRO A 380 31.36 5.75 9.11
C PRO A 380 31.79 4.52 9.95
N PRO A 381 31.35 3.31 9.57
CA PRO A 381 31.75 2.11 10.28
C PRO A 381 33.27 1.89 10.18
N PRO A 382 33.89 1.21 11.16
CA PRO A 382 35.32 0.92 11.15
C PRO A 382 35.78 0.20 9.86
N PRO A 383 37.06 0.36 9.47
CA PRO A 383 37.63 -0.37 8.34
C PRO A 383 37.41 -1.87 8.49
N GLY A 384 36.92 -2.53 7.44
CA GLY A 384 36.55 -3.96 7.43
C GLY A 384 35.07 -4.26 7.69
N GLN A 385 34.36 -3.44 8.47
CA GLN A 385 32.90 -3.62 8.63
C GLN A 385 32.14 -3.20 7.37
N SER A 386 32.61 -2.15 6.68
CA SER A 386 32.03 -1.71 5.41
C SER A 386 32.06 -2.79 4.33
N GLU A 387 33.15 -3.57 4.25
CA GLU A 387 33.25 -4.69 3.30
C GLU A 387 32.24 -5.79 3.64
N THR A 388 32.13 -6.16 4.93
CA THR A 388 31.15 -7.17 5.38
C THR A 388 29.70 -6.72 5.20
N ASP A 389 29.42 -5.45 5.47
CA ASP A 389 28.09 -4.87 5.28
C ASP A 389 27.69 -4.91 3.80
N MET A 390 28.65 -4.64 2.91
CA MET A 390 28.42 -4.65 1.48
C MET A 390 28.25 -6.08 0.92
N MET A 391 29.02 -7.06 1.43
CA MET A 391 28.77 -8.48 1.13
C MET A 391 27.32 -8.85 1.45
N LEU A 392 26.84 -8.52 2.66
CA LEU A 392 25.48 -8.87 3.09
C LEU A 392 24.40 -8.10 2.33
N THR A 393 24.59 -6.79 2.12
CA THR A 393 23.61 -5.94 1.43
C THR A 393 23.42 -6.37 -0.02
N LEU A 394 24.52 -6.62 -0.74
CA LEU A 394 24.46 -7.06 -2.13
C LEU A 394 23.94 -8.51 -2.23
N SER A 395 24.36 -9.41 -1.33
CA SER A 395 23.80 -10.77 -1.27
C SER A 395 22.29 -10.76 -1.04
N CYS A 396 21.81 -9.87 -0.17
CA CYS A 396 20.39 -9.73 0.14
C CYS A 396 19.60 -9.32 -1.11
N LYS A 397 20.07 -8.30 -1.84
CA LYS A 397 19.46 -7.83 -3.08
C LYS A 397 19.46 -8.92 -4.17
N ASP A 398 20.51 -9.73 -4.25
CA ASP A 398 20.61 -10.82 -5.22
C ASP A 398 19.65 -11.98 -4.95
N VAL A 399 19.32 -12.25 -3.68
CA VAL A 399 18.47 -13.39 -3.30
C VAL A 399 17.01 -13.02 -3.08
N LEU A 400 16.73 -11.76 -2.73
CA LEU A 400 15.39 -11.34 -2.35
C LEU A 400 14.50 -11.19 -3.59
N ASP A 401 13.51 -12.07 -3.67
CA ASP A 401 12.35 -11.95 -4.56
C ASP A 401 11.13 -11.71 -3.66
N PRO A 402 10.68 -10.45 -3.46
CA PRO A 402 9.69 -10.14 -2.45
C PRO A 402 8.38 -10.92 -2.61
N ALA A 403 7.90 -11.08 -3.85
CA ALA A 403 6.66 -11.80 -4.13
C ALA A 403 6.80 -13.28 -3.78
N ARG A 404 7.87 -13.93 -4.25
CA ARG A 404 8.08 -15.36 -4.03
C ARG A 404 8.39 -15.71 -2.56
N PHE A 405 9.14 -14.85 -1.87
CA PHE A 405 9.42 -15.00 -0.43
C PHE A 405 8.13 -14.89 0.38
N THR A 406 7.30 -13.90 0.05
CA THR A 406 6.03 -13.64 0.73
C THR A 406 5.06 -14.80 0.58
N GLU A 407 4.86 -15.28 -0.64
CA GLU A 407 3.99 -16.42 -0.95
C GLU A 407 4.41 -17.65 -0.14
N LYS A 408 5.70 -18.03 -0.22
CA LYS A 408 6.19 -19.27 0.39
C LYS A 408 6.28 -19.19 1.90
N LEU A 409 6.55 -18.02 2.44
CA LEU A 409 6.46 -17.80 3.88
C LEU A 409 5.00 -17.89 4.36
N PHE A 410 4.06 -17.26 3.66
CA PHE A 410 2.64 -17.31 4.00
C PHE A 410 2.06 -18.73 3.94
N GLU A 411 2.35 -19.48 2.86
CA GLU A 411 1.97 -20.89 2.72
C GLU A 411 2.50 -21.74 3.87
N SER A 412 3.79 -21.59 4.20
CA SER A 412 4.44 -22.34 5.28
C SER A 412 3.85 -21.97 6.65
N MET A 413 3.54 -20.68 6.87
CA MET A 413 2.88 -20.22 8.10
C MET A 413 1.47 -20.80 8.25
N GLN A 414 0.70 -20.90 7.16
CA GLN A 414 -0.62 -21.52 7.19
C GLN A 414 -0.53 -23.03 7.47
N ALA A 415 0.38 -23.73 6.78
CA ALA A 415 0.60 -25.16 6.98
C ALA A 415 0.96 -25.46 8.45
N CYS A 416 1.86 -24.67 9.03
CA CYS A 416 2.21 -24.80 10.44
C CYS A 416 1.04 -24.52 11.39
N SER A 417 0.18 -23.55 11.08
CA SER A 417 -0.96 -23.20 11.93
C SER A 417 -2.03 -24.29 12.04
N GLY A 418 -2.11 -25.19 11.05
CA GLY A 418 -3.03 -26.33 11.04
C GLY A 418 -2.44 -27.62 11.61
N SER A 419 -1.13 -27.68 11.87
CA SER A 419 -0.46 -28.87 12.40
C SER A 419 -0.61 -28.97 13.92
N SER A 420 -0.89 -30.18 14.44
CA SER A 420 -0.92 -30.45 15.88
C SER A 420 0.48 -30.49 16.51
N GLU A 421 1.53 -30.53 15.69
CA GLU A 421 2.95 -30.56 16.09
C GLU A 421 3.58 -29.17 16.01
N ALA A 422 2.91 -28.17 16.60
CA ALA A 422 3.32 -26.77 16.54
C ALA A 422 4.76 -26.51 17.04
N ASP A 423 5.31 -27.37 17.91
CA ASP A 423 6.66 -27.25 18.44
C ASP A 423 7.77 -27.65 17.44
N SER A 424 7.42 -28.31 16.33
CA SER A 424 8.37 -28.77 15.30
C SER A 424 8.35 -27.94 14.02
N CYS A 425 7.31 -27.13 13.82
CA CYS A 425 7.10 -26.43 12.56
C CYS A 425 7.92 -25.14 12.49
N ASN A 426 8.78 -25.02 11.48
CA ASN A 426 9.57 -23.81 11.23
C ASN A 426 9.23 -23.23 9.85
N PRO A 427 8.23 -22.33 9.77
CA PRO A 427 7.76 -21.76 8.51
C PRO A 427 8.87 -21.14 7.65
N ALA A 428 9.83 -20.47 8.29
CA ALA A 428 10.91 -19.80 7.59
C ALA A 428 11.89 -20.81 6.98
N LEU A 429 12.22 -21.88 7.69
CA LEU A 429 13.08 -22.96 7.18
C LEU A 429 12.40 -23.73 6.03
N ASP A 430 11.11 -24.00 6.15
CA ASP A 430 10.33 -24.69 5.11
C ASP A 430 10.25 -23.83 3.84
N ALA A 431 9.94 -22.54 3.99
CA ALA A 431 9.97 -21.58 2.89
C ALA A 431 11.37 -21.47 2.26
N ALA A 432 12.42 -21.42 3.08
CA ALA A 432 13.80 -21.34 2.60
C ALA A 432 14.18 -22.56 1.78
N THR A 433 13.83 -23.76 2.24
CA THR A 433 14.09 -25.02 1.53
C THR A 433 13.38 -25.05 0.18
N ALA A 434 12.17 -24.47 0.09
CA ALA A 434 11.42 -24.39 -1.14
C ALA A 434 12.06 -23.44 -2.18
N ILE A 435 12.53 -22.26 -1.76
CA ILE A 435 12.89 -21.18 -2.69
C ILE A 435 14.38 -20.87 -2.82
N CYS A 436 15.17 -21.06 -1.75
CA CYS A 436 16.57 -20.66 -1.76
C CYS A 436 17.37 -21.55 -2.71
N ARG A 437 18.20 -20.90 -3.54
CA ARG A 437 19.10 -21.55 -4.49
C ARG A 437 20.52 -21.03 -4.30
N SER A 438 21.50 -21.90 -4.45
CA SER A 438 22.92 -21.53 -4.50
C SER A 438 23.28 -20.88 -5.84
N SER A 439 24.51 -20.39 -5.95
CA SER A 439 25.02 -19.71 -7.15
C SER A 439 25.01 -20.58 -8.42
N ASP A 440 25.06 -21.90 -8.28
CA ASP A 440 24.94 -22.90 -9.35
C ASP A 440 23.48 -23.29 -9.67
N GLY A 441 22.49 -22.70 -8.98
CA GLY A 441 21.07 -23.01 -9.12
C GLY A 441 20.60 -24.24 -8.37
N ALA A 442 21.47 -24.93 -7.62
CA ALA A 442 21.07 -26.06 -6.79
C ALA A 442 20.23 -25.60 -5.58
N THR A 443 19.39 -26.50 -5.04
CA THR A 443 18.62 -26.22 -3.81
C THR A 443 19.56 -26.11 -2.62
N CYS A 444 19.42 -25.04 -1.84
CA CYS A 444 20.21 -24.85 -0.62
C CYS A 444 19.92 -25.95 0.40
N SER A 445 20.98 -26.55 0.96
CA SER A 445 20.87 -27.52 2.05
C SER A 445 21.07 -26.82 3.39
N PHE A 446 19.99 -26.67 4.16
CA PHE A 446 20.07 -26.13 5.52
C PHE A 446 20.25 -27.30 6.49
N GLY A 447 21.44 -27.43 7.07
CA GLY A 447 21.69 -28.49 8.05
C GLY A 447 20.66 -28.43 9.19
N SER A 448 20.13 -29.59 9.59
CA SER A 448 19.29 -29.70 10.78
C SER A 448 20.09 -29.22 11.98
N ALA A 449 19.74 -28.06 12.52
CA ALA A 449 20.45 -27.38 13.60
C ALA A 449 20.25 -28.06 14.97
N ALA A 450 20.16 -29.40 15.01
CA ALA A 450 19.93 -30.18 16.22
C ALA A 450 21.22 -30.48 17.03
N GLY A 451 22.39 -29.96 16.63
CA GLY A 451 23.66 -30.52 17.10
C GLY A 451 24.56 -29.68 18.02
N LYS A 452 24.79 -28.38 17.79
CA LYS A 452 25.99 -27.71 18.34
C LYS A 452 25.85 -26.20 18.61
N ALA A 453 24.85 -25.79 19.39
CA ALA A 453 24.77 -24.43 19.95
C ALA A 453 24.69 -24.43 21.49
N LYS A 454 25.38 -25.39 22.13
CA LYS A 454 25.62 -25.43 23.57
C LYS A 454 27.13 -25.55 23.80
N GLU A 455 27.88 -24.54 23.43
CA GLU A 455 29.17 -24.21 24.04
C GLU A 455 29.55 -22.83 23.50
N ASP A 456 29.89 -21.93 24.42
CA ASP A 456 30.33 -20.55 24.22
C ASP A 456 29.22 -19.51 24.00
N LEU A 457 28.46 -19.27 25.08
CA LEU A 457 27.73 -18.03 25.32
C LEU A 457 28.24 -17.32 26.58
#